data_AF-A0A7C2JFG1-F1
#
_entry.id   AF-A0A7C2JFG1-F1
#
_cell.length_a   1.000
_cell.length_b   1.000
_cell.length_c   1.000
_cell.angle_alpha   90.00
_cell.angle_beta   90.00
_cell.angle_gamma   90.00
#
_symmetry.space_group_name_H-M   'P 1'
#
loop_
_entity.id
_entity.type
_entity.pdbx_description
1 polymer ?
#
loop_
_entity_poly.entity_id
_entity_poly.type
_entity_poly.pdbx_seq_one_letter_code
_entity_poly.pdbx_strand_id
1 'polypeptide(L)'
;MRKVSSWSVPICLVVTISAVMGCSTPAPPAPEAPSEVVMARDAAVSFVRERFDEAPPESAAWTGESLTPADMVGAAQWGYTAGDWVVTVSHPVVAPDWQVYYVEVTNKKTGFQWNGRVNPSGEVPEAPEHALLARDQALLHVSEKYDLGGLGAGLAWQEERLTPENIVGAETYQYTAGDWVVAISYPVVLPEDTIYTISVANQSAGFQWEGEVDAQGTLTEH
;
A
#
# COMPACT_ATOMS: atom_id res chain seq x y z
N MET A 1 36.65 85.66 -15.46
CA MET A 1 37.91 85.29 -14.77
C MET A 1 37.56 84.53 -13.49
N ARG A 2 38.42 83.56 -13.11
CA ARG A 2 38.38 82.61 -11.97
C ARG A 2 37.60 81.30 -12.17
N LYS A 3 38.36 80.29 -12.62
CA LYS A 3 38.10 78.86 -12.42
C LYS A 3 38.23 78.53 -10.92
N VAL A 4 37.29 77.78 -10.36
CA VAL A 4 37.42 77.15 -9.04
C VAL A 4 37.46 75.64 -9.28
N SER A 5 38.60 75.02 -8.99
CA SER A 5 38.85 73.59 -9.15
C SER A 5 38.33 72.83 -7.92
N SER A 6 37.32 71.99 -8.11
CA SER A 6 36.84 71.03 -7.12
C SER A 6 37.73 69.78 -7.12
N TRP A 7 38.40 69.49 -6.02
CA TRP A 7 39.10 68.23 -5.78
C TRP A 7 38.16 67.26 -5.05
N SER A 8 37.83 66.14 -5.68
CA SER A 8 37.11 65.03 -5.05
C SER A 8 38.13 64.05 -4.46
N VAL A 9 38.10 63.86 -3.14
CA VAL A 9 38.88 62.84 -2.43
C VAL A 9 38.12 61.52 -2.49
N PRO A 10 38.72 60.41 -2.98
CA PRO A 10 38.09 59.10 -2.91
C PRO A 10 38.16 58.57 -1.47
N ILE A 11 36.99 58.35 -0.86
CA ILE A 11 36.85 57.67 0.42
C ILE A 11 37.00 56.16 0.15
N CYS A 12 38.14 55.58 0.55
CA CYS A 12 38.33 54.14 0.59
C CYS A 12 37.53 53.54 1.76
N LEU A 13 36.38 52.95 1.46
CA LEU A 13 35.60 52.15 2.39
C LEU A 13 36.28 50.77 2.53
N VAL A 14 36.95 50.52 3.65
CA VAL A 14 37.50 49.19 3.98
C VAL A 14 36.36 48.35 4.57
N VAL A 15 35.83 47.42 3.78
CA VAL A 15 34.86 46.42 4.22
C VAL A 15 35.61 45.24 4.82
N THR A 16 35.61 45.12 6.14
CA THR A 16 36.11 43.96 6.88
C THR A 16 35.09 42.83 6.79
N ILE A 17 35.41 41.79 6.00
CA ILE A 17 34.64 40.55 5.91
C ILE A 17 35.06 39.64 7.07
N SER A 18 34.25 39.58 8.12
CA SER A 18 34.40 38.60 9.20
C SER A 18 33.86 37.24 8.73
N ALA A 19 34.75 36.33 8.34
CA ALA A 19 34.41 34.94 8.06
C ALA A 19 34.11 34.22 9.37
N VAL A 20 32.84 34.12 9.73
CA VAL A 20 32.38 33.23 10.80
C VAL A 20 32.48 31.80 10.27
N MET A 21 33.58 31.09 10.57
CA MET A 21 33.66 29.65 10.33
C MET A 21 32.74 28.95 11.34
N GLY A 22 31.46 28.85 10.99
CA GLY A 22 30.51 27.99 11.68
C GLY A 22 30.96 26.55 11.53
N CYS A 23 31.33 25.91 12.64
CA CYS A 23 31.59 24.48 12.69
C CYS A 23 30.25 23.76 12.46
N SER A 24 29.97 23.37 11.21
CA SER A 24 28.81 22.53 10.89
C SER A 24 29.09 21.15 11.47
N THR A 25 28.56 20.86 12.66
CA THR A 25 28.50 19.48 13.15
C THR A 25 27.79 18.65 12.09
N PRO A 26 28.43 17.62 11.51
CA PRO A 26 27.78 16.78 10.53
C PRO A 26 26.51 16.18 11.15
N ALA A 27 25.39 16.31 10.44
CA ALA A 27 24.14 15.71 10.89
C ALA A 27 24.36 14.20 11.10
N PRO A 28 23.80 13.60 12.16
CA PRO A 28 23.81 12.15 12.33
C PRO A 28 23.31 11.49 11.03
N PRO A 29 23.89 10.36 10.62
CA PRO A 29 23.38 9.61 9.47
C PRO A 29 21.91 9.27 9.72
N ALA A 30 21.08 9.37 8.68
CA ALA A 30 19.69 8.97 8.75
C ALA A 30 19.62 7.48 9.12
N PRO A 31 18.63 7.06 9.93
CA PRO A 31 18.47 5.66 10.28
C PRO A 31 18.20 4.84 9.00
N GLU A 32 18.94 3.75 8.84
CA GLU A 32 18.71 2.79 7.76
C GLU A 32 17.54 1.87 8.09
N ALA A 33 16.76 1.49 7.07
CA ALA A 33 15.65 0.59 7.25
C ALA A 33 16.13 -0.83 7.61
N PRO A 34 15.45 -1.55 8.52
CA PRO A 34 15.73 -2.96 8.75
C PRO A 34 15.62 -3.77 7.45
N SER A 35 16.46 -4.80 7.31
CA SER A 35 16.52 -5.65 6.11
C SER A 35 15.17 -6.26 5.73
N GLU A 36 14.36 -6.59 6.73
CA GLU A 36 13.07 -7.23 6.60
C GLU A 36 12.02 -6.26 6.05
N VAL A 37 12.11 -4.97 6.40
CA VAL A 37 11.26 -3.90 5.83
C VAL A 37 11.61 -3.70 4.35
N VAL A 38 12.91 -3.73 4.03
CA VAL A 38 13.40 -3.65 2.63
C VAL A 38 12.91 -4.85 1.81
N MET A 39 13.00 -6.05 2.37
CA MET A 39 12.49 -7.27 1.75
C MET A 39 10.97 -7.22 1.56
N ALA A 40 10.22 -6.71 2.54
CA ALA A 40 8.78 -6.55 2.41
C ALA A 40 8.40 -5.59 1.28
N ARG A 41 9.10 -4.46 1.16
CA ARG A 41 8.96 -3.54 0.02
C ARG A 41 9.23 -4.25 -1.30
N ASP A 42 10.34 -4.98 -1.40
CA ASP A 42 10.76 -5.61 -2.66
C ASP A 42 9.81 -6.74 -3.08
N ALA A 43 9.32 -7.53 -2.13
CA ALA A 43 8.30 -8.55 -2.36
C ALA A 43 6.99 -7.94 -2.89
N ALA A 44 6.49 -6.89 -2.23
CA ALA A 44 5.29 -6.17 -2.68
C ALA A 44 5.46 -5.57 -4.08
N VAL A 45 6.62 -4.95 -4.35
CA VAL A 45 6.90 -4.37 -5.67
C VAL A 45 7.00 -5.46 -6.75
N SER A 46 7.62 -6.61 -6.45
CA SER A 46 7.66 -7.76 -7.37
C SER A 46 6.25 -8.25 -7.68
N PHE A 47 5.44 -8.45 -6.64
CA PHE A 47 4.05 -8.87 -6.77
C PHE A 47 3.24 -7.92 -7.65
N VAL A 48 3.38 -6.61 -7.44
CA VAL A 48 2.69 -5.59 -8.24
C VAL A 48 3.13 -5.66 -9.71
N ARG A 49 4.43 -5.83 -9.99
CA ARG A 49 4.94 -5.96 -11.37
C ARG A 49 4.43 -7.21 -12.10
N GLU A 50 4.25 -8.31 -11.37
CA GLU A 50 3.80 -9.56 -11.97
C GLU A 50 2.31 -9.54 -12.36
N ARG A 51 1.50 -8.75 -11.66
CA ARG A 51 0.03 -8.79 -11.78
C ARG A 51 -0.59 -7.58 -12.45
N PHE A 52 0.08 -6.44 -12.44
CA PHE A 52 -0.47 -5.19 -12.96
C PHE A 52 0.43 -4.63 -14.06
N ASP A 53 -0.18 -4.25 -15.18
CA ASP A 53 0.52 -3.55 -16.28
C ASP A 53 1.14 -2.21 -15.79
N GLU A 54 0.49 -1.62 -14.79
CA GLU A 54 0.97 -0.43 -14.10
C GLU A 54 1.77 -0.81 -12.85
N ALA A 55 3.09 -0.75 -12.94
CA ALA A 55 4.00 -1.11 -11.85
C ALA A 55 5.28 -0.25 -11.81
N PRO A 56 5.96 -0.15 -10.66
CA PRO A 56 7.26 0.53 -10.57
C PRO A 56 8.28 -0.12 -11.52
N PRO A 57 9.14 0.64 -12.23
CA PRO A 57 10.15 0.05 -13.11
C PRO A 57 11.20 -0.74 -12.30
N GLU A 58 11.78 -1.80 -12.87
CA GLU A 58 12.84 -2.60 -12.21
C GLU A 58 14.04 -1.76 -11.78
N SER A 59 14.37 -0.72 -12.55
CA SER A 59 15.47 0.20 -12.30
C SER A 59 15.14 1.32 -11.30
N ALA A 60 13.98 1.27 -10.63
CA ALA A 60 13.58 2.26 -9.64
C ALA A 60 14.61 2.39 -8.51
N ALA A 61 15.18 3.59 -8.35
CA ALA A 61 16.08 3.92 -7.25
C ALA A 61 15.25 4.42 -6.06
N TRP A 62 15.01 3.53 -5.09
CA TRP A 62 14.22 3.84 -3.90
C TRP A 62 15.03 4.64 -2.87
N THR A 63 14.46 5.74 -2.41
CA THR A 63 14.94 6.46 -1.21
C THR A 63 14.00 6.17 -0.06
N GLY A 64 14.53 5.66 1.06
CA GLY A 64 13.75 5.28 2.23
C GLY A 64 13.94 6.26 3.40
N GLU A 65 12.87 6.50 4.16
CA GLU A 65 12.90 7.26 5.41
C GLU A 65 11.94 6.65 6.46
N SER A 66 12.27 6.81 7.74
CA SER A 66 11.35 6.40 8.80
C SER A 66 10.23 7.42 8.94
N LEU A 67 8.99 6.93 8.89
CA LEU A 67 7.78 7.72 9.09
C LEU A 67 7.17 7.53 10.49
N THR A 68 7.85 6.76 11.36
CA THR A 68 7.34 6.42 12.70
C THR A 68 7.25 7.68 13.56
N PRO A 69 6.03 8.09 14.00
CA PRO A 69 5.90 9.20 14.94
C PRO A 69 6.61 8.91 16.26
N ALA A 70 7.21 9.93 16.87
CA ALA A 70 8.01 9.77 18.10
C ALA A 70 7.21 9.24 19.30
N ASP A 71 5.88 9.38 19.26
CA ASP A 71 4.92 8.94 20.27
C ASP A 71 4.22 7.61 19.92
N MET A 72 4.51 7.02 18.76
CA MET A 72 3.94 5.75 18.34
C MET A 72 4.66 4.59 19.03
N VAL A 73 3.93 3.83 19.85
CA VAL A 73 4.44 2.64 20.54
C VAL A 73 3.78 1.39 19.94
N GLY A 74 4.58 0.35 19.72
CA GLY A 74 4.08 -0.95 19.26
C GLY A 74 3.98 -1.10 17.74
N ALA A 75 4.27 -0.06 16.96
CA ALA A 75 4.36 -0.11 15.51
C ALA A 75 5.50 0.77 14.99
N ALA A 76 5.98 0.46 13.80
CA ALA A 76 6.94 1.27 13.05
C ALA A 76 6.49 1.39 11.59
N GLN A 77 6.84 2.51 10.96
CA GLN A 77 6.49 2.84 9.59
C GLN A 77 7.71 3.36 8.83
N TRP A 78 7.83 2.96 7.57
CA TRP A 78 8.87 3.36 6.62
C TRP A 78 8.22 3.78 5.30
N GLY A 79 8.67 4.91 4.77
CA GLY A 79 8.27 5.42 3.46
C GLY A 79 9.41 5.26 2.46
N TYR A 80 9.10 4.82 1.26
CA TYR A 80 10.03 4.72 0.14
C TYR A 80 9.49 5.48 -1.06
N THR A 81 10.33 6.27 -1.72
CA THR A 81 9.93 7.01 -2.94
C THR A 81 10.87 6.70 -4.10
N ALA A 82 10.30 6.51 -5.30
CA ALA A 82 11.03 6.39 -6.56
C ALA A 82 10.25 7.05 -7.70
N GLY A 83 10.56 8.31 -8.00
CA GLY A 83 9.79 9.11 -8.96
C GLY A 83 8.37 9.37 -8.45
N ASP A 84 7.36 8.98 -9.23
CA ASP A 84 5.93 9.13 -8.87
C ASP A 84 5.42 8.00 -7.94
N TRP A 85 6.24 6.98 -7.71
CA TRP A 85 5.90 5.83 -6.87
C TRP A 85 6.24 6.06 -5.41
N VAL A 86 5.32 5.70 -4.53
CA VAL A 86 5.49 5.72 -3.07
C VAL A 86 5.13 4.34 -2.53
N VAL A 87 6.01 3.76 -1.71
CA VAL A 87 5.74 2.54 -0.96
C VAL A 87 5.79 2.84 0.53
N THR A 88 4.74 2.51 1.25
CA THR A 88 4.66 2.65 2.70
C THR A 88 4.64 1.27 3.33
N VAL A 89 5.60 0.98 4.20
CA VAL A 89 5.67 -0.28 4.95
C VAL A 89 5.40 0.02 6.42
N SER A 90 4.35 -0.58 6.98
CA SER A 90 3.96 -0.47 8.38
C SER A 90 4.02 -1.85 9.04
N HIS A 91 4.55 -1.97 10.24
CA HIS A 91 4.62 -3.27 10.93
C HIS A 91 4.56 -3.12 12.46
N PRO A 92 4.05 -4.14 13.18
CA PRO A 92 4.09 -4.17 14.63
C PRO A 92 5.51 -4.42 15.15
N VAL A 93 5.84 -3.87 16.33
CA VAL A 93 7.10 -4.13 17.05
C VAL A 93 6.89 -5.34 17.96
N VAL A 94 6.91 -6.54 17.36
CA VAL A 94 6.73 -7.85 18.01
C VAL A 94 7.89 -8.78 17.66
N ALA A 95 7.86 -10.02 18.15
CA ALA A 95 8.85 -11.04 17.78
C ALA A 95 8.84 -11.26 16.25
N PRO A 96 10.00 -11.48 15.60
CA PRO A 96 10.10 -11.60 14.14
C PRO A 96 9.15 -12.63 13.53
N ASP A 97 8.95 -13.78 14.20
CA ASP A 97 8.07 -14.85 13.71
C ASP A 97 6.58 -14.46 13.66
N TRP A 98 6.19 -13.38 14.35
CA TRP A 98 4.82 -12.87 14.40
C TRP A 98 4.67 -11.54 13.63
N GLN A 99 5.75 -11.09 12.98
CA GLN A 99 5.76 -9.80 12.32
C GLN A 99 5.04 -9.90 10.97
N VAL A 100 4.01 -9.08 10.77
CA VAL A 100 3.37 -8.95 9.46
C VAL A 100 3.52 -7.52 8.98
N TYR A 101 4.03 -7.38 7.76
CA TYR A 101 4.25 -6.09 7.13
C TYR A 101 3.01 -5.72 6.32
N TYR A 102 2.45 -4.55 6.58
CA TYR A 102 1.42 -3.93 5.75
C TYR A 102 2.12 -3.02 4.76
N VAL A 103 1.95 -3.30 3.47
CA VAL A 103 2.63 -2.57 2.40
C VAL A 103 1.59 -1.92 1.51
N GLU A 104 1.67 -0.60 1.37
CA GLU A 104 0.92 0.20 0.41
C GLU A 104 1.86 0.63 -0.71
N VAL A 105 1.47 0.40 -1.97
CA VAL A 105 2.20 0.83 -3.17
C VAL A 105 1.29 1.76 -3.95
N THR A 106 1.70 3.01 -4.13
CA THR A 106 0.91 4.03 -4.84
C THR A 106 1.71 4.68 -5.96
N ASN A 107 1.01 5.10 -7.01
CA ASN A 107 1.53 6.00 -8.04
C ASN A 107 0.62 7.22 -8.12
N LYS A 108 1.13 8.37 -7.69
CA LYS A 108 0.32 9.61 -7.60
C LYS A 108 -0.10 10.16 -8.95
N LYS A 109 0.66 9.85 -10.01
CA LYS A 109 0.42 10.42 -11.34
C LYS A 109 -0.75 9.74 -12.05
N THR A 110 -0.92 8.46 -11.81
CA THR A 110 -1.92 7.63 -12.49
C THR A 110 -3.10 7.28 -11.58
N GLY A 111 -2.93 7.44 -10.27
CA GLY A 111 -3.93 7.06 -9.28
C GLY A 111 -3.88 5.57 -8.94
N PHE A 112 -2.89 4.82 -9.43
CA PHE A 112 -2.71 3.43 -9.03
C PHE A 112 -2.44 3.33 -7.52
N GLN A 113 -3.09 2.36 -6.89
CA GLN A 113 -2.90 2.01 -5.49
C GLN A 113 -3.09 0.50 -5.32
N TRP A 114 -2.17 -0.11 -4.59
CA TRP A 114 -2.24 -1.49 -4.15
C TRP A 114 -1.90 -1.53 -2.66
N ASN A 115 -2.62 -2.34 -1.90
CA ASN A 115 -2.36 -2.61 -0.50
C ASN A 115 -2.26 -4.11 -0.31
N GLY A 116 -1.33 -4.57 0.52
CA GLY A 116 -1.18 -6.00 0.80
C GLY A 116 -0.37 -6.26 2.05
N ARG A 117 -0.35 -7.54 2.45
CA ARG A 117 0.49 -8.01 3.55
C ARG A 117 1.71 -8.71 2.98
N VAL A 118 2.82 -8.64 3.70
CA VAL A 118 4.01 -9.42 3.43
C VAL A 118 4.41 -10.09 4.74
N ASN A 119 4.64 -11.41 4.70
CA ASN A 119 5.10 -12.15 5.87
C ASN A 119 6.64 -12.02 6.04
N PRO A 120 7.22 -12.52 7.15
CA PRO A 120 8.66 -12.45 7.36
C PRO A 120 9.50 -13.22 6.33
N SER A 121 8.92 -14.12 5.54
CA SER A 121 9.61 -14.81 4.43
C SER A 121 9.59 -14.01 3.12
N GLY A 122 8.95 -12.83 3.09
CA GLY A 122 8.83 -12.03 1.87
C GLY A 122 7.76 -12.54 0.91
N GLU A 123 6.82 -13.34 1.38
CA GLU A 123 5.68 -13.81 0.59
C GLU A 123 4.49 -12.88 0.82
N VAL A 124 3.76 -12.59 -0.25
CA VAL A 124 2.49 -11.88 -0.21
C VAL A 124 1.39 -12.94 -0.07
N PRO A 125 0.85 -13.20 1.13
CA PRO A 125 -0.25 -14.15 1.29
C PRO A 125 -1.48 -13.62 0.55
N GLU A 126 -1.95 -14.41 -0.40
CA GLU A 126 -3.23 -14.19 -1.09
C GLU A 126 -4.33 -15.02 -0.42
N ALA A 127 -5.58 -14.63 -0.62
CA ALA A 127 -6.70 -15.50 -0.33
C ALA A 127 -6.51 -16.89 -0.99
N PRO A 128 -6.90 -17.98 -0.32
CA PRO A 128 -6.84 -19.31 -0.90
C PRO A 128 -7.56 -19.34 -2.26
N GLU A 129 -7.03 -20.10 -3.21
CA GLU A 129 -7.55 -20.20 -4.58
C GLU A 129 -9.08 -20.44 -4.62
N HIS A 130 -9.57 -21.29 -3.72
CA HIS A 130 -11.01 -21.58 -3.62
C HIS A 130 -11.86 -20.36 -3.21
N ALA A 131 -11.34 -19.47 -2.36
CA ALA A 131 -12.01 -18.23 -2.00
C ALA A 131 -12.08 -17.27 -3.20
N LEU A 132 -11.01 -17.21 -4.02
CA LEU A 132 -11.01 -16.42 -5.26
C LEU A 132 -11.97 -16.99 -6.30
N LEU A 133 -12.05 -18.31 -6.45
CA LEU A 133 -13.03 -18.96 -7.34
C LEU A 133 -14.47 -18.67 -6.88
N ALA A 134 -14.74 -18.73 -5.57
CA ALA A 134 -16.03 -18.38 -5.01
C ALA A 134 -16.41 -16.91 -5.27
N ARG A 135 -15.44 -15.99 -5.15
CA ARG A 135 -15.60 -14.57 -5.54
C ARG A 135 -16.04 -14.45 -6.99
N ASP A 136 -15.27 -15.04 -7.89
CA ASP A 136 -15.41 -14.82 -9.32
C ASP A 136 -16.72 -15.43 -9.82
N GLN A 137 -17.14 -16.55 -9.24
CA GLN A 137 -18.44 -17.14 -9.49
C GLN A 137 -19.59 -16.24 -9.00
N ALA A 138 -19.48 -15.67 -7.81
CA ALA A 138 -20.48 -14.73 -7.29
C ALA A 138 -20.57 -13.46 -8.16
N LEU A 139 -19.43 -12.89 -8.54
CA LEU A 139 -19.37 -11.72 -9.42
C LEU A 139 -19.95 -12.00 -10.81
N LEU A 140 -19.67 -13.18 -11.38
CA LEU A 140 -20.26 -13.59 -12.65
C LEU A 140 -21.78 -13.70 -12.52
N HIS A 141 -22.29 -14.37 -11.49
CA HIS A 141 -23.73 -14.50 -11.24
C HIS A 141 -24.41 -13.14 -11.10
N VAL A 142 -23.85 -12.26 -10.28
CA VAL A 142 -24.38 -10.90 -10.06
C VAL A 142 -24.36 -10.09 -11.35
N SER A 143 -23.26 -10.15 -12.10
CA SER A 143 -23.12 -9.47 -13.40
C SER A 143 -24.20 -9.92 -14.39
N GLU A 144 -24.40 -11.23 -14.54
CA GLU A 144 -25.35 -11.79 -15.51
C GLU A 144 -26.81 -11.56 -15.10
N LYS A 145 -27.13 -11.76 -13.82
CA LYS A 145 -28.51 -11.70 -13.33
C LYS A 145 -29.05 -10.27 -13.27
N TYR A 146 -28.20 -9.32 -12.90
CA TYR A 146 -28.60 -7.92 -12.69
C TYR A 146 -28.17 -6.98 -13.83
N ASP A 147 -27.65 -7.54 -14.93
CA ASP A 147 -27.16 -6.79 -16.10
C ASP A 147 -26.10 -5.73 -15.73
N LEU A 148 -25.24 -6.07 -14.76
CA LEU A 148 -24.18 -5.22 -14.23
C LEU A 148 -22.89 -5.41 -15.02
N GLY A 149 -22.93 -5.09 -16.31
CA GLY A 149 -21.80 -5.26 -17.22
C GLY A 149 -20.51 -4.62 -16.70
N GLY A 150 -19.42 -5.40 -16.71
CA GLY A 150 -18.08 -4.95 -16.29
C GLY A 150 -17.69 -5.34 -14.86
N LEU A 151 -18.61 -5.89 -14.07
CA LEU A 151 -18.28 -6.49 -12.79
C LEU A 151 -17.48 -7.79 -12.98
N GLY A 152 -16.36 -7.95 -12.27
CA GLY A 152 -15.49 -9.13 -12.37
C GLY A 152 -14.20 -8.88 -13.15
N ALA A 153 -14.16 -9.30 -14.42
CA ALA A 153 -12.93 -9.41 -15.22
C ALA A 153 -12.33 -8.09 -15.74
N GLY A 154 -13.05 -6.97 -15.61
CA GLY A 154 -12.60 -5.66 -16.11
C GLY A 154 -12.04 -4.72 -15.03
N LEU A 155 -12.02 -5.16 -13.76
CA LEU A 155 -11.70 -4.31 -12.63
C LEU A 155 -10.40 -4.75 -11.96
N ALA A 156 -9.54 -3.77 -11.64
CA ALA A 156 -8.39 -3.98 -10.79
C ALA A 156 -8.86 -3.99 -9.33
N TRP A 157 -9.03 -5.18 -8.76
CA TRP A 157 -9.44 -5.36 -7.37
C TRP A 157 -8.27 -5.16 -6.42
N GLN A 158 -8.45 -4.33 -5.40
CA GLN A 158 -7.57 -4.24 -4.23
C GLN A 158 -8.06 -5.22 -3.17
N GLU A 159 -7.20 -6.15 -2.76
CA GLU A 159 -7.50 -7.16 -1.73
C GLU A 159 -7.04 -6.69 -0.34
N GLU A 160 -7.89 -6.89 0.66
CA GLU A 160 -7.62 -6.62 2.06
C GLU A 160 -8.14 -7.77 2.92
N ARG A 161 -7.28 -8.39 3.73
CA ARG A 161 -7.73 -9.39 4.72
C ARG A 161 -8.28 -8.66 5.96
N LEU A 162 -9.57 -8.83 6.24
CA LEU A 162 -10.27 -8.21 7.37
C LEU A 162 -10.22 -9.04 8.67
N THR A 163 -9.80 -10.31 8.61
CA THR A 163 -9.72 -11.17 9.80
C THR A 163 -8.80 -10.58 10.87
N PRO A 164 -9.30 -10.29 12.08
CA PRO A 164 -8.45 -9.87 13.18
C PRO A 164 -7.46 -10.97 13.55
N GLU A 165 -6.21 -10.62 13.87
CA GLU A 165 -5.10 -11.57 14.09
C GLU A 165 -5.31 -12.55 15.27
N ASN A 166 -6.36 -12.35 16.08
CA ASN A 166 -6.69 -13.17 17.25
C ASN A 166 -8.00 -13.97 17.10
N ILE A 167 -8.62 -13.99 15.93
CA ILE A 167 -9.79 -14.82 15.67
C ILE A 167 -9.34 -16.04 14.87
N VAL A 168 -9.33 -17.19 15.54
CA VAL A 168 -9.11 -18.49 14.90
C VAL A 168 -10.46 -19.09 14.51
N GLY A 169 -10.54 -19.64 13.30
CA GLY A 169 -11.70 -20.39 12.83
C GLY A 169 -12.53 -19.73 11.73
N ALA A 170 -12.23 -18.49 11.36
CA ALA A 170 -12.79 -17.87 10.16
C ALA A 170 -11.79 -16.91 9.53
N GLU A 171 -11.91 -16.72 8.22
CA GLU A 171 -11.16 -15.76 7.45
C GLU A 171 -12.13 -14.88 6.66
N THR A 172 -11.86 -13.59 6.63
CA THR A 172 -12.61 -12.61 5.84
C THR A 172 -11.65 -11.81 4.99
N TYR A 173 -11.95 -11.70 3.70
CA TYR A 173 -11.25 -10.87 2.72
C TYR A 173 -12.24 -9.88 2.12
N GLN A 174 -11.80 -8.66 1.93
CA GLN A 174 -12.51 -7.61 1.22
C GLN A 174 -11.75 -7.29 -0.07
N TYR A 175 -12.49 -7.11 -1.15
CA TYR A 175 -11.98 -6.70 -2.44
C TYR A 175 -12.69 -5.41 -2.81
N THR A 176 -11.93 -4.38 -3.20
CA THR A 176 -12.50 -3.09 -3.60
C THR A 176 -12.07 -2.72 -5.02
N ALA A 177 -13.00 -2.18 -5.80
CA ALA A 177 -12.74 -1.69 -7.15
C ALA A 177 -13.70 -0.55 -7.51
N GLY A 178 -13.21 0.69 -7.45
CA GLY A 178 -14.08 1.86 -7.60
C GLY A 178 -15.13 1.91 -6.48
N ASP A 179 -16.42 1.97 -6.86
CA ASP A 179 -17.55 1.97 -5.92
C ASP A 179 -17.95 0.55 -5.45
N TRP A 180 -17.33 -0.48 -6.00
CA TRP A 180 -17.64 -1.87 -5.66
C TRP A 180 -16.83 -2.35 -4.46
N VAL A 181 -17.51 -3.00 -3.53
CA VAL A 181 -16.94 -3.69 -2.39
C VAL A 181 -17.46 -5.13 -2.39
N VAL A 182 -16.57 -6.09 -2.32
CA VAL A 182 -16.89 -7.52 -2.22
C VAL A 182 -16.26 -8.04 -0.95
N ALA A 183 -17.02 -8.64 -0.05
CA ALA A 183 -16.43 -9.32 1.11
C ALA A 183 -16.74 -10.81 1.05
N ILE A 184 -15.71 -11.63 1.27
CA ILE A 184 -15.77 -13.09 1.32
C ILE A 184 -15.39 -13.50 2.73
N SER A 185 -16.26 -14.23 3.41
CA SER A 185 -16.00 -14.79 4.73
C SER A 185 -16.17 -16.30 4.68
N TYR A 186 -15.24 -17.05 5.26
CA TYR A 186 -15.31 -18.51 5.28
C TYR A 186 -14.68 -19.08 6.56
N PRO A 187 -15.16 -20.23 7.06
CA PRO A 187 -14.56 -20.89 8.20
C PRO A 187 -13.23 -21.56 7.82
N VAL A 188 -12.28 -21.61 8.75
CA VAL A 188 -11.01 -22.35 8.56
C VAL A 188 -11.24 -23.82 8.90
N VAL A 189 -11.85 -24.54 7.96
CA VAL A 189 -12.12 -25.98 8.02
C VAL A 189 -11.53 -26.68 6.80
N LEU A 190 -11.84 -27.97 6.61
CA LEU A 190 -11.44 -28.69 5.41
C LEU A 190 -12.06 -28.02 4.17
N PRO A 191 -11.30 -27.83 3.06
CA PRO A 191 -11.80 -27.16 1.86
C PRO A 191 -13.12 -27.74 1.34
N GLU A 192 -13.31 -29.05 1.40
CA GLU A 192 -14.52 -29.76 0.96
C GLU A 192 -15.78 -29.47 1.79
N ASP A 193 -15.62 -29.01 3.03
CA ASP A 193 -16.71 -28.65 3.96
C ASP A 193 -16.86 -27.13 4.11
N THR A 194 -16.08 -26.36 3.35
CA THR A 194 -16.06 -24.90 3.47
C THR A 194 -17.22 -24.28 2.70
N ILE A 195 -17.97 -23.40 3.38
CA ILE A 195 -18.98 -22.54 2.77
C ILE A 195 -18.43 -21.12 2.79
N TYR A 196 -18.34 -20.51 1.61
CA TYR A 196 -17.95 -19.12 1.44
C TYR A 196 -19.21 -18.27 1.47
N THR A 197 -19.28 -17.31 2.38
CA THR A 197 -20.30 -16.25 2.37
C THR A 197 -19.74 -15.04 1.63
N ILE A 198 -20.42 -14.60 0.58
CA ILE A 198 -20.01 -13.47 -0.25
C ILE A 198 -21.06 -12.37 -0.15
N SER A 199 -20.61 -11.15 0.06
CA SER A 199 -21.41 -9.93 -0.09
C SER A 199 -20.81 -9.08 -1.20
N VAL A 200 -21.66 -8.49 -2.03
CA VAL A 200 -21.28 -7.57 -3.10
C VAL A 200 -22.11 -6.30 -2.94
N ALA A 201 -21.45 -5.16 -2.84
CA ALA A 201 -22.11 -3.87 -2.67
C ALA A 201 -21.55 -2.84 -3.65
N ASN A 202 -22.43 -1.96 -4.13
CA ASN A 202 -22.03 -0.73 -4.80
C ASN A 202 -22.71 0.45 -4.10
N GLN A 203 -21.91 1.26 -3.41
CA GLN A 203 -22.42 2.34 -2.56
C GLN A 203 -23.04 3.48 -3.37
N SER A 204 -22.51 3.80 -4.55
CA SER A 204 -23.01 4.91 -5.37
C SER A 204 -24.33 4.56 -6.06
N ALA A 205 -24.53 3.28 -6.40
CA ALA A 205 -25.77 2.76 -6.97
C ALA A 205 -26.80 2.33 -5.92
N GLY A 206 -26.41 2.22 -4.64
CA GLY A 206 -27.26 1.65 -3.59
C GLY A 206 -27.58 0.16 -3.79
N PHE A 207 -26.68 -0.56 -4.48
CA PHE A 207 -26.83 -1.99 -4.75
C PHE A 207 -26.20 -2.81 -3.63
N GLN A 208 -26.88 -3.88 -3.21
CA GLN A 208 -26.38 -4.87 -2.26
C GLN A 208 -26.87 -6.25 -2.67
N TRP A 209 -25.99 -7.23 -2.57
CA TRP A 209 -26.23 -8.63 -2.86
C TRP A 209 -25.48 -9.49 -1.85
N GLU A 210 -26.10 -10.58 -1.41
CA GLU A 210 -25.50 -11.57 -0.53
C GLU A 210 -25.79 -12.97 -1.05
N GLY A 211 -24.81 -13.85 -0.91
CA GLY A 211 -24.94 -15.24 -1.29
C GLY A 211 -23.86 -16.11 -0.68
N GLU A 212 -23.98 -17.40 -0.96
CA GLU A 212 -23.06 -18.43 -0.52
C GLU A 212 -22.58 -19.23 -1.71
N VAL A 213 -21.32 -19.66 -1.66
CA VAL A 213 -20.74 -20.63 -2.58
C VAL A 213 -20.19 -21.78 -1.76
N ASP A 214 -20.63 -23.00 -2.04
CA ASP A 214 -20.08 -24.19 -1.39
C ASP A 214 -18.75 -24.64 -2.04
N ALA A 215 -18.09 -25.63 -1.44
CA ALA A 215 -16.84 -26.19 -1.94
C ALA A 215 -16.93 -26.83 -3.34
N GLN A 216 -18.14 -27.14 -3.81
CA GLN A 216 -18.39 -27.68 -5.15
C GLN A 216 -18.66 -26.58 -6.18
N GLY A 217 -18.64 -25.31 -5.76
CA GLY A 217 -18.99 -24.19 -6.61
C GLY A 217 -20.50 -24.12 -6.87
N THR A 218 -21.34 -24.55 -5.94
CA THR A 218 -22.79 -24.28 -6.01
C THR A 218 -23.08 -22.94 -5.37
N LEU A 219 -23.68 -22.02 -6.13
CA LEU A 219 -24.07 -20.71 -5.63
C LEU A 219 -25.53 -20.70 -5.16
N THR A 220 -25.77 -20.15 -3.97
CA THR A 220 -27.09 -19.86 -3.41
C THR A 220 -27.17 -18.38 -3.04
N GLU A 221 -28.26 -17.70 -3.40
CA GLU A 221 -28.50 -16.29 -3.09
C GLU A 221 -29.52 -16.15 -1.96
N HIS A 222 -29.42 -15.09 -1.15
CA HIS A 222 -30.29 -14.81 0.00
C HIS A 222 -31.14 -13.55 -0.16
#